data_AF-A0ABD0Y735-F1
#
_entry.id   AF-A0ABD0Y735-F1
#
_cell.length_a   1.000
_cell.length_b   1.000
_cell.length_c   1.000
_cell.angle_alpha   90.00
_cell.angle_beta   90.00
_cell.angle_gamma   90.00
#
_symmetry.space_group_name_H-M   'P 1'
#
loop_
_entity.id
_entity.type
_entity.pdbx_description
1 polymer ?
#
loop_
_entity_poly.entity_id
_entity_poly.type
_entity_poly.pdbx_seq_one_letter_code
_entity_poly.pdbx_strand_id
1 'polypeptide(L)'
;ERQIKFCCEILKTLFNIQFFCKTEECDNTQIEAFSALVSNLRTFLLCDAPPEHLKRLQNLQSDVINLLTVLPEESYRALIIPDCTESSTVICADSLSMKAVGNIINFLDQMLTKNEAREHPSNELLSPVLVALLNISKSNKIFRKYIRKKVLPNLTEVYKRPEEGDTLRNKLCRLLTSPVISVTELVAEWLFVLCKENVGRMVKYTGYGNAAGLFARRGLMGGSIAYSDDSEDSDTEEYIKHKHMINPIVGCRMESHPDPMENMTDEQKEHVAMTLVNEIDKLQRGGIIHPCRIGKDGRPEPIEHVIQLQSELPRQNKQFQIHDDGE
;
A
#
# COMPACT_ATOMS: atom_id res chain seq x y z
N GLU A 1 -4.59 14.49 34.45
CA GLU A 1 -5.90 13.93 33.99
C GLU A 1 -6.85 14.96 33.35
N ARG A 2 -7.34 15.98 34.09
CA ARG A 2 -8.34 16.94 33.55
C ARG A 2 -7.89 17.65 32.28
N GLN A 3 -6.61 18.01 32.20
CA GLN A 3 -6.02 18.68 31.03
C GLN A 3 -6.10 17.82 29.75
N ILE A 4 -5.81 16.51 29.82
CA ILE A 4 -5.89 15.63 28.64
C ILE A 4 -7.32 15.55 28.11
N LYS A 5 -8.31 15.40 29.01
CA LYS A 5 -9.73 15.39 28.63
C LYS A 5 -10.14 16.71 27.96
N PHE A 6 -9.70 17.84 28.51
CA PHE A 6 -9.98 19.16 27.94
C PHE A 6 -9.34 19.32 26.55
N CYS A 7 -8.10 18.87 26.36
CA CYS A 7 -7.45 18.86 25.04
C CYS A 7 -8.21 18.00 24.02
N CYS A 8 -8.66 16.80 24.40
CA CYS A 8 -9.46 15.95 23.51
C CYS A 8 -10.74 16.66 23.03
N GLU A 9 -11.48 17.31 23.93
CA GLU A 9 -12.71 18.04 23.54
C GLU A 9 -12.42 19.25 22.64
N ILE A 10 -11.30 19.95 22.86
CA ILE A 10 -10.84 21.01 21.95
C ILE A 10 -10.52 20.43 20.57
N LEU A 11 -9.75 19.34 20.50
CA LEU A 11 -9.37 18.72 19.23
C LEU A 11 -10.58 18.24 18.43
N LYS A 12 -11.59 17.65 19.09
CA LYS A 12 -12.85 17.26 18.45
C LYS A 12 -13.61 18.48 17.93
N THR A 13 -13.67 19.55 18.71
CA THR A 13 -14.32 20.79 18.30
C THR A 13 -13.62 21.40 17.08
N LEU A 14 -12.29 21.45 17.09
CA LEU A 14 -11.48 21.92 15.97
C LEU A 14 -11.67 21.04 14.73
N PHE A 15 -11.71 19.71 14.89
CA PHE A 15 -11.98 18.79 13.80
C PHE A 15 -13.33 19.08 13.15
N ASN A 16 -14.39 19.21 13.96
CA ASN A 16 -15.73 19.50 13.44
C ASN A 16 -15.76 20.83 12.68
N ILE A 17 -15.20 21.90 13.24
CA ILE A 17 -15.16 23.21 12.59
C ILE A 17 -14.40 23.11 11.26
N GLN A 18 -13.20 22.53 11.27
CA GLN A 18 -12.37 22.45 10.08
C GLN A 18 -12.96 21.51 9.01
N PHE A 19 -13.67 20.47 9.42
CA PHE A 19 -14.36 19.57 8.50
C PHE A 19 -15.45 20.30 7.70
N PHE A 20 -16.20 21.21 8.32
CA PHE A 20 -17.22 22.02 7.65
C PHE A 20 -16.64 23.23 6.91
N CYS A 21 -15.54 23.81 7.39
CA CYS A 21 -14.93 25.03 6.84
C CYS A 21 -13.84 24.76 5.80
N LYS A 22 -13.74 23.54 5.24
CA LYS A 22 -12.77 23.23 4.18
C LYS A 22 -12.96 24.19 3.00
N THR A 23 -12.08 25.18 2.91
CA THR A 23 -11.97 26.09 1.77
C THR A 23 -10.79 25.61 0.95
N GLU A 24 -10.96 25.49 -0.37
CA GLU A 24 -9.92 24.95 -1.27
C GLU A 24 -8.69 25.86 -1.37
N GLU A 25 -8.84 27.14 -1.00
CA GLU A 25 -7.75 28.13 -1.00
C GLU A 25 -7.55 28.66 0.41
N CYS A 26 -6.38 28.39 1.00
CA CYS A 26 -5.93 29.02 2.23
C CYS A 26 -5.00 30.19 1.90
N ASP A 27 -5.19 31.32 2.56
CA ASP A 27 -4.23 32.43 2.49
C ASP A 27 -2.93 32.08 3.27
N ASN A 28 -1.86 32.83 3.03
CA ASN A 28 -0.57 32.59 3.69
C ASN A 28 -0.67 32.68 5.22
N THR A 29 -1.53 33.56 5.75
CA THR A 29 -1.71 33.75 7.19
C THR A 29 -2.42 32.54 7.83
N GLN A 30 -3.38 31.95 7.13
CA GLN A 30 -4.06 30.72 7.51
C GLN A 30 -3.09 29.54 7.47
N ILE A 31 -2.23 29.44 6.46
CA ILE A 31 -1.20 28.39 6.38
C ILE A 31 -0.21 28.50 7.56
N GLU A 32 0.19 29.71 7.95
CA GLU A 32 1.02 29.94 9.13
C GLU A 32 0.30 29.52 10.42
N ALA A 33 -0.97 29.87 10.57
CA ALA A 33 -1.79 29.45 11.71
C ALA A 33 -1.95 27.92 11.78
N PHE A 34 -2.21 27.25 10.65
CA PHE A 34 -2.26 25.79 10.57
C PHE A 34 -0.90 25.16 10.86
N SER A 35 0.20 25.76 10.42
CA SER A 35 1.55 25.30 10.74
C SER A 35 1.84 25.40 12.23
N ALA A 36 1.42 26.48 12.89
CA ALA A 36 1.50 26.61 14.35
C ALA A 36 0.65 25.56 15.07
N LEU A 37 -0.56 25.30 14.58
CA LEU A 37 -1.43 24.22 15.09
C LEU A 37 -0.73 22.86 14.95
N VAL A 38 -0.21 22.52 13.77
CA VAL A 38 0.51 21.26 13.53
C VAL A 38 1.74 21.12 14.44
N SER A 39 2.45 22.20 14.73
CA SER A 39 3.56 22.19 15.69
C SER A 39 3.09 21.83 17.11
N ASN A 40 1.90 22.28 17.53
CA ASN A 40 1.29 21.86 18.80
C ASN A 40 0.79 20.41 18.74
N LEU A 41 0.23 19.96 17.62
CA LEU A 41 -0.15 18.55 17.44
C LEU A 41 1.06 17.62 17.51
N ARG A 42 2.20 18.06 16.96
CA ARG A 42 3.48 17.35 17.06
C ARG A 42 3.89 17.12 18.51
N THR A 43 3.73 18.10 19.40
CA THR A 43 4.09 17.91 20.82
C THR A 43 3.21 16.84 21.48
N PHE A 44 1.91 16.81 21.18
CA PHE A 44 1.01 15.75 21.66
C PHE A 44 1.37 14.35 21.13
N LEU A 45 1.83 14.24 19.89
CA LEU A 45 2.32 12.98 19.32
C LEU A 45 3.62 12.50 19.98
N LEU A 46 4.45 13.42 20.47
CA LEU A 46 5.73 13.12 21.12
C LEU A 46 5.64 12.95 22.64
N CYS A 47 4.50 13.25 23.25
CA CYS A 47 4.31 13.07 24.68
C CYS A 47 4.37 11.59 25.06
N ASP A 48 5.24 11.26 26.02
CA ASP A 48 5.25 9.97 26.70
C ASP A 48 4.50 10.12 28.04
N ALA A 49 3.69 9.12 28.39
CA ALA A 49 2.90 9.12 29.63
C ALA A 49 3.13 7.82 30.43
N PRO A 50 3.02 7.87 31.77
CA PRO A 50 3.08 6.67 32.60
C PRO A 50 1.97 5.67 32.22
N PRO A 51 2.14 4.36 32.53
CA PRO A 51 1.24 3.30 32.08
C PRO A 51 -0.22 3.53 32.47
N GLU A 52 -0.47 4.17 33.62
CA GLU A 52 -1.81 4.54 34.10
C GLU A 52 -2.58 5.51 33.19
N HIS A 53 -1.86 6.23 32.32
CA HIS A 53 -2.43 7.24 31.42
C HIS A 53 -2.30 6.88 29.94
N LEU A 54 -1.72 5.72 29.61
CA LEU A 54 -1.43 5.29 28.25
C LEU A 54 -2.68 5.21 27.37
N LYS A 55 -3.79 4.66 27.90
CA LYS A 55 -5.06 4.57 27.15
C LYS A 55 -5.61 5.96 26.78
N ARG A 56 -5.45 6.95 27.66
CA ARG A 56 -5.92 8.32 27.40
C ARG A 56 -5.00 9.06 26.45
N LEU A 57 -3.70 8.80 26.53
CA LEU A 57 -2.74 9.28 25.55
C LEU A 57 -3.05 8.72 24.15
N GLN A 58 -3.41 7.44 24.03
CA GLN A 58 -3.85 6.83 22.77
C GLN A 58 -5.12 7.51 22.22
N ASN A 59 -6.09 7.85 23.07
CA ASN A 59 -7.26 8.62 22.63
C ASN A 59 -6.88 10.02 22.14
N LEU A 60 -5.99 10.71 22.85
CA LEU A 60 -5.48 12.01 22.44
C LEU A 60 -4.76 11.92 21.09
N GLN A 61 -3.90 10.91 20.90
CA GLN A 61 -3.22 10.65 19.63
C GLN A 61 -4.22 10.36 18.50
N SER A 62 -5.29 9.62 18.79
CA SER A 62 -6.37 9.38 17.83
C SER A 62 -7.09 10.68 17.43
N ASP A 63 -7.41 11.55 18.38
CA ASP A 63 -8.05 12.85 18.11
C ASP A 63 -7.11 13.77 17.30
N VAL A 64 -5.81 13.74 17.60
CA VAL A 64 -4.78 14.45 16.81
C VAL A 64 -4.74 13.92 15.38
N ILE A 65 -4.73 12.61 15.18
CA ILE A 65 -4.69 11.99 13.85
C ILE A 65 -5.96 12.35 13.05
N ASN A 66 -7.14 12.32 13.69
CA ASN A 66 -8.38 12.75 13.06
C ASN A 66 -8.28 14.20 12.57
N LEU A 67 -7.76 15.11 13.40
CA LEU A 67 -7.56 16.49 13.01
C LEU A 67 -6.57 16.63 11.83
N LEU A 68 -5.49 15.85 11.80
CA LEU A 68 -4.55 15.86 10.67
C LEU A 68 -5.21 15.54 9.32
N THR A 69 -6.32 14.79 9.28
CA THR A 69 -7.02 14.45 8.02
C THR A 69 -7.70 15.63 7.33
N VAL A 70 -7.94 16.73 8.06
CA VAL A 70 -8.67 17.91 7.55
C VAL A 70 -7.79 19.13 7.33
N LEU A 71 -6.49 19.04 7.65
CA LEU A 71 -5.53 20.14 7.50
C LEU A 71 -4.95 20.21 6.08
N PRO A 72 -4.54 21.41 5.61
CA PRO A 72 -3.86 21.58 4.31
C PRO A 72 -2.50 20.88 4.24
N GLU A 73 -2.11 20.43 3.04
CA GLU A 73 -0.87 19.67 2.83
C GLU A 73 0.40 20.45 3.17
N GLU A 74 0.37 21.77 2.97
CA GLU A 74 1.48 22.69 3.21
C GLU A 74 1.84 22.76 4.71
N SER A 75 0.84 22.58 5.58
CA SER A 75 0.98 22.69 7.03
C SER A 75 1.78 21.54 7.64
N TYR A 76 1.85 20.37 6.97
CA TYR A 76 2.54 19.20 7.51
C TYR A 76 4.05 19.37 7.64
N ARG A 77 4.67 20.39 7.01
CA ARG A 77 6.10 20.70 7.22
C ARG A 77 6.42 20.92 8.70
N ALA A 78 5.47 21.45 9.47
CA ALA A 78 5.62 21.67 10.91
C ALA A 78 5.67 20.37 11.74
N LEU A 79 5.39 19.20 11.17
CA LEU A 79 5.62 17.91 11.85
C LEU A 79 7.11 17.60 12.03
N ILE A 80 7.99 18.23 11.25
CA ILE A 80 9.44 18.09 11.37
C ILE A 80 9.92 18.94 12.56
N ILE A 81 10.72 18.36 13.46
CA ILE A 81 11.33 19.12 14.57
C ILE A 81 12.40 20.08 13.99
N PRO A 82 12.35 21.40 14.27
CA PRO A 82 13.25 22.39 13.68
C PRO A 82 14.73 22.23 14.07
N ASP A 83 15.05 21.71 15.27
CA ASP A 83 16.40 21.76 15.86
C ASP A 83 17.33 20.58 15.49
N CYS A 84 17.15 19.96 14.33
CA CYS A 84 18.05 18.90 13.85
C CYS A 84 18.78 19.29 12.56
N THR A 85 19.12 20.57 12.46
CA THR A 85 19.96 21.11 11.38
C THR A 85 21.13 21.85 11.99
N GLU A 86 22.18 21.10 12.38
CA GLU A 86 23.56 21.47 12.10
C GLU A 86 24.35 20.17 11.96
N SER A 87 24.94 19.95 10.79
CA SER A 87 25.68 18.76 10.36
C SER A 87 24.83 17.65 9.71
N SER A 88 25.27 17.27 8.52
CA SER A 88 24.87 16.11 7.73
C SER A 88 23.68 16.31 6.78
N THR A 89 24.06 16.55 5.53
CA THR A 89 23.39 16.22 4.25
C THR A 89 22.92 14.76 4.12
N VAL A 90 22.93 13.99 5.21
CA VAL A 90 22.42 12.64 5.28
C VAL A 90 20.99 12.75 5.76
N ILE A 91 20.05 12.29 4.94
CA ILE A 91 18.69 12.00 5.38
C ILE A 91 18.84 10.98 6.51
N CYS A 92 18.94 11.45 7.75
CA CYS A 92 19.05 10.58 8.91
C CYS A 92 17.71 9.87 9.02
N ALA A 93 17.71 8.64 8.51
CA ALA A 93 16.59 7.73 8.54
C ALA A 93 16.11 7.38 9.97
N ASP A 94 16.88 7.78 10.99
CA ASP A 94 16.57 7.73 12.42
C ASP A 94 16.61 9.11 13.09
N SER A 95 16.45 10.19 12.31
CA SER A 95 16.47 11.55 12.88
C SER A 95 15.32 11.75 13.87
N LEU A 96 15.68 12.28 15.04
CA LEU A 96 14.75 12.80 16.06
C LEU A 96 13.63 13.64 15.41
N SER A 97 13.96 14.34 14.32
CA SER A 97 13.09 15.16 13.48
C SER A 97 11.82 14.48 12.97
N MET A 98 11.84 13.16 12.74
CA MET A 98 10.71 12.41 12.17
C MET A 98 9.97 11.55 13.19
N LYS A 99 10.30 11.69 14.49
CA LYS A 99 9.74 10.88 15.57
C LYS A 99 8.20 10.96 15.64
N ALA A 100 7.61 12.12 15.33
CA ALA A 100 6.15 12.28 15.31
C ALA A 100 5.48 11.41 14.24
N VAL A 101 6.03 11.39 13.02
CA VAL A 101 5.54 10.52 11.93
C VAL A 101 5.78 9.05 12.27
N GLY A 102 6.93 8.72 12.87
CA GLY A 102 7.21 7.38 13.38
C GLY A 102 6.18 6.92 14.41
N ASN A 103 5.76 7.79 15.31
CA ASN A 103 4.72 7.49 16.29
C ASN A 103 3.35 7.23 15.65
N ILE A 104 2.99 7.94 14.57
CA ILE A 104 1.76 7.67 13.80
C ILE A 104 1.83 6.29 13.13
N ILE A 105 3.00 5.91 12.55
CA ILE A 105 3.20 4.59 11.96
C ILE A 105 3.09 3.49 13.02
N ASN A 106 3.71 3.68 14.19
CA ASN A 106 3.62 2.73 15.30
C ASN A 106 2.18 2.62 15.83
N PHE A 107 1.45 3.73 15.86
CA PHE A 107 0.03 3.74 16.22
C PHE A 107 -0.78 2.90 15.23
N LEU A 108 -0.54 3.04 13.92
CA LEU A 108 -1.16 2.19 12.89
C LEU A 108 -0.85 0.71 13.11
N ASP A 109 0.42 0.34 13.31
CA ASP A 109 0.82 -1.06 13.52
C ASP A 109 0.19 -1.66 14.79
N GLN A 110 0.12 -0.91 15.89
CA GLN A 110 -0.60 -1.32 17.10
C GLN A 110 -2.09 -1.53 16.83
N MET A 111 -2.71 -0.67 16.03
CA MET A 111 -4.13 -0.81 15.69
C MET A 111 -4.38 -2.03 14.81
N LEU A 112 -3.55 -2.28 13.80
CA LEU A 112 -3.64 -3.46 12.95
C LEU A 112 -3.48 -4.74 13.78
N THR A 113 -2.48 -4.79 14.65
CA THR A 113 -2.23 -5.93 15.55
C THR A 113 -3.43 -6.19 16.48
N LYS A 114 -4.00 -5.14 17.08
CA LYS A 114 -5.22 -5.24 17.90
C LYS A 114 -6.44 -5.67 17.09
N ASN A 115 -6.52 -5.29 15.83
CA ASN A 115 -7.64 -5.61 14.96
C ASN A 115 -7.63 -7.08 14.54
N GLU A 116 -6.44 -7.62 14.24
CA GLU A 116 -6.24 -9.04 13.93
C GLU A 116 -6.51 -9.96 15.13
N ALA A 117 -6.28 -9.47 16.36
CA ALA A 117 -6.57 -10.20 17.59
C ALA A 117 -8.06 -10.22 17.99
N ARG A 118 -8.94 -9.48 17.29
CA ARG A 118 -10.38 -9.41 17.60
C ARG A 118 -11.15 -10.46 16.80
N GLU A 119 -12.18 -11.04 17.43
CA GLU A 119 -13.14 -11.94 16.76
C GLU A 119 -13.93 -11.23 15.63
N HIS A 120 -14.16 -9.93 15.79
CA HIS A 120 -14.79 -9.07 14.79
C HIS A 120 -13.90 -7.85 14.51
N PRO A 121 -13.09 -7.88 13.44
CA PRO A 121 -12.22 -6.75 13.11
C PRO A 121 -13.05 -5.53 12.70
N SER A 122 -12.78 -4.39 13.33
CA SER A 122 -13.45 -3.12 13.07
C SER A 122 -12.48 -2.18 12.37
N ASN A 123 -12.71 -1.92 11.08
CA ASN A 123 -11.79 -1.09 10.28
C ASN A 123 -12.09 0.42 10.34
N GLU A 124 -13.15 0.84 11.05
CA GLU A 124 -13.56 2.24 11.13
C GLU A 124 -12.44 3.15 11.64
N LEU A 125 -11.67 2.68 12.63
CA LEU A 125 -10.60 3.45 13.25
C LEU A 125 -9.32 3.50 12.39
N LEU A 126 -9.17 2.63 11.38
CA LEU A 126 -7.99 2.62 10.51
C LEU A 126 -8.00 3.74 9.48
N SER A 127 -9.20 4.12 9.02
CA SER A 127 -9.37 5.07 7.90
C SER A 127 -8.73 6.44 8.18
N PRO A 128 -8.94 7.08 9.35
CA PRO A 128 -8.32 8.38 9.61
C PRO A 128 -6.79 8.32 9.65
N VAL A 129 -6.22 7.24 10.19
CA VAL A 129 -4.76 7.04 10.25
C VAL A 129 -4.18 6.87 8.85
N LEU A 130 -4.81 6.05 8.01
CA LEU A 130 -4.39 5.83 6.63
C LEU A 130 -4.51 7.12 5.80
N VAL A 131 -5.60 7.87 5.94
CA VAL A 131 -5.78 9.17 5.26
C VAL A 131 -4.73 10.19 5.70
N ALA A 132 -4.47 10.30 7.01
CA ALA A 132 -3.43 11.21 7.51
C ALA A 132 -2.05 10.84 6.94
N LEU A 133 -1.67 9.56 6.98
CA LEU A 133 -0.40 9.08 6.43
C LEU A 133 -0.32 9.26 4.91
N LEU A 134 -1.43 9.11 4.19
CA LEU A 134 -1.52 9.35 2.76
C LEU A 134 -1.24 10.83 2.43
N ASN A 135 -1.94 11.75 3.09
CA ASN A 135 -1.77 13.19 2.87
C ASN A 135 -0.34 13.64 3.25
N ILE A 136 0.18 13.15 4.38
CA ILE A 136 1.58 13.40 4.79
C ILE A 136 2.56 12.87 3.73
N SER A 137 2.30 11.68 3.15
CA SER A 137 3.14 11.09 2.11
C SER A 137 3.10 11.86 0.78
N LYS A 138 1.96 12.47 0.44
CA LYS A 138 1.80 13.32 -0.76
C LYS A 138 2.49 14.67 -0.59
N SER A 139 2.35 15.30 0.57
CA SER A 139 2.85 16.66 0.84
C SER A 139 4.36 16.87 0.61
N ASN A 140 5.20 15.91 1.04
CA ASN A 140 6.65 16.09 0.99
C ASN A 140 7.40 14.78 0.69
N LYS A 141 8.34 14.86 -0.26
CA LYS A 141 9.25 13.76 -0.64
C LYS A 141 10.05 13.20 0.54
N ILE A 142 10.37 14.04 1.54
CA ILE A 142 11.10 13.62 2.76
C ILE A 142 10.24 12.66 3.59
N PHE A 143 8.98 13.03 3.87
CA PHE A 143 8.05 12.16 4.59
C PHE A 143 7.83 10.86 3.84
N ARG A 144 7.57 10.93 2.52
CA ARG A 144 7.40 9.74 1.69
C ARG A 144 8.59 8.78 1.76
N LYS A 145 9.84 9.30 1.69
CA LYS A 145 11.05 8.47 1.81
C LYS A 145 11.17 7.83 3.19
N TYR A 146 10.91 8.59 4.26
CA TYR A 146 10.94 8.08 5.64
C TYR A 146 9.90 6.99 5.86
N ILE A 147 8.64 7.27 5.48
CA ILE A 147 7.52 6.33 5.61
C ILE A 147 7.80 5.07 4.77
N ARG A 148 8.25 5.22 3.51
CA ARG A 148 8.64 4.07 2.66
C ARG A 148 9.67 3.20 3.36
N LYS A 149 10.72 3.78 3.96
CA LYS A 149 11.76 2.99 4.63
C LYS A 149 11.24 2.19 5.82
N LYS A 150 10.26 2.73 6.58
CA LYS A 150 9.66 2.04 7.73
C LYS A 150 8.58 1.02 7.33
N VAL A 151 7.75 1.35 6.33
CA VAL A 151 6.60 0.53 5.90
C VAL A 151 7.00 -0.55 4.89
N LEU A 152 7.85 -0.19 3.92
CA LEU A 152 8.33 -1.06 2.83
C LEU A 152 9.86 -1.15 2.89
N PRO A 153 10.43 -1.77 3.94
CA PRO A 153 11.87 -1.96 4.03
C PRO A 153 12.38 -2.82 2.86
N ASN A 154 13.68 -2.68 2.56
CA ASN A 154 14.31 -3.45 1.49
C ASN A 154 14.10 -4.96 1.72
N LEU A 155 13.79 -5.68 0.65
CA LEU A 155 13.37 -7.08 0.72
C LEU A 155 14.55 -7.96 1.13
N THR A 156 14.48 -8.57 2.31
CA THR A 156 15.38 -9.64 2.73
C THR A 156 14.71 -10.99 2.51
N GLU A 157 13.48 -11.17 2.99
CA GLU A 157 12.75 -12.43 2.83
C GLU A 157 11.97 -12.49 1.49
N VAL A 158 12.45 -13.34 0.56
CA VAL A 158 11.86 -13.53 -0.79
C VAL A 158 11.02 -14.82 -0.90
N TYR A 159 11.08 -15.69 0.12
CA TYR A 159 10.48 -17.03 0.09
C TYR A 159 9.03 -17.07 0.57
N LYS A 160 8.62 -16.14 1.43
CA LYS A 160 7.24 -16.07 1.95
C LYS A 160 6.40 -15.13 1.10
N ARG A 161 5.09 -15.35 1.08
CA ARG A 161 4.18 -14.45 0.37
C ARG A 161 4.16 -13.06 1.00
N PRO A 162 3.92 -11.98 0.23
CA PRO A 162 3.85 -10.63 0.77
C PRO A 162 2.83 -10.46 1.91
N GLU A 163 1.74 -11.21 1.91
CA GLU A 163 0.71 -11.22 2.95
C GLU A 163 1.05 -12.08 4.19
N GLU A 164 2.05 -12.96 4.09
CA GLU A 164 2.46 -13.87 5.16
C GLU A 164 3.52 -13.22 6.07
N GLY A 165 3.19 -13.04 7.34
CA GLY A 165 4.09 -12.50 8.37
C GLY A 165 3.44 -11.44 9.25
N ASP A 166 4.22 -10.94 10.20
CA ASP A 166 3.79 -9.98 11.22
C ASP A 166 4.38 -8.56 11.03
N THR A 167 5.12 -8.34 9.93
CA THR A 167 5.61 -6.99 9.64
C THR A 167 4.45 -6.09 9.19
N LEU A 168 4.60 -4.77 9.36
CA LEU A 168 3.61 -3.80 8.90
C LEU A 168 3.29 -3.96 7.41
N ARG A 169 4.29 -4.28 6.57
CA ARG A 169 4.09 -4.61 5.15
C ARG A 169 3.10 -5.76 4.99
N ASN A 170 3.29 -6.86 5.73
CA ASN A 170 2.46 -8.05 5.61
C ASN A 170 1.01 -7.76 6.02
N LYS A 171 0.82 -7.05 7.14
CA LYS A 171 -0.50 -6.61 7.63
C LYS A 171 -1.23 -5.76 6.58
N LEU A 172 -0.53 -4.81 5.95
CA LEU A 172 -1.09 -3.98 4.88
C LEU A 172 -1.39 -4.79 3.62
N CYS A 173 -0.55 -5.77 3.24
CA CYS A 173 -0.81 -6.64 2.10
C CYS A 173 -2.08 -7.48 2.31
N ARG A 174 -2.33 -7.98 3.53
CA ARG A 174 -3.59 -8.66 3.88
C ARG A 174 -4.82 -7.77 3.75
N LEU A 175 -4.68 -6.46 4.03
CA LEU A 175 -5.79 -5.51 3.84
C LEU A 175 -6.12 -5.24 2.37
N LEU A 176 -5.18 -5.46 1.44
CA LEU A 176 -5.44 -5.31 0.00
C LEU A 176 -6.47 -6.31 -0.52
N THR A 177 -6.64 -7.45 0.16
CA THR A 177 -7.61 -8.49 -0.18
C THR A 177 -8.79 -8.54 0.80
N SER A 178 -8.97 -7.49 1.62
CA SER A 178 -10.09 -7.38 2.56
C SER A 178 -11.43 -7.15 1.82
N PRO A 179 -12.57 -7.64 2.36
CA PRO A 179 -13.88 -7.35 1.78
C PRO A 179 -14.30 -5.88 1.94
N VAL A 180 -13.65 -5.11 2.83
CA VAL A 180 -14.01 -3.71 3.10
C VAL A 180 -13.35 -2.78 2.10
N ILE A 181 -14.08 -2.46 1.02
CA ILE A 181 -13.58 -1.70 -0.13
C ILE A 181 -12.92 -0.36 0.28
N SER A 182 -13.54 0.39 1.20
CA SER A 182 -13.03 1.72 1.60
C SER A 182 -11.60 1.66 2.17
N VAL A 183 -11.29 0.60 2.92
CA VAL A 183 -9.97 0.42 3.54
C VAL A 183 -8.99 -0.11 2.51
N THR A 184 -9.43 -1.08 1.70
CA THR A 184 -8.61 -1.64 0.61
C THR A 184 -8.18 -0.56 -0.38
N GLU A 185 -9.07 0.35 -0.77
CA GLU A 185 -8.73 1.47 -1.65
C GLU A 185 -7.72 2.43 -1.01
N LEU A 186 -7.91 2.81 0.25
CA LEU A 186 -7.00 3.69 0.97
C LEU A 186 -5.61 3.08 1.13
N VAL A 187 -5.52 1.81 1.52
CA VAL A 187 -4.25 1.09 1.65
C VAL A 187 -3.55 1.00 0.30
N ALA A 188 -4.29 0.62 -0.75
CA ALA A 188 -3.73 0.48 -2.09
C ALA A 188 -3.23 1.83 -2.64
N GLU A 189 -4.00 2.90 -2.49
CA GLU A 189 -3.59 4.25 -2.88
C GLU A 189 -2.33 4.69 -2.11
N TRP A 190 -2.30 4.49 -0.80
CA TRP A 190 -1.15 4.87 0.01
C TRP A 190 0.12 4.10 -0.36
N LEU A 191 0.04 2.77 -0.51
CA LEU A 191 1.17 1.96 -0.96
C LEU A 191 1.65 2.38 -2.36
N PHE A 192 0.74 2.72 -3.27
CA PHE A 192 1.09 3.19 -4.59
C PHE A 192 1.82 4.55 -4.56
N VAL A 193 1.38 5.49 -3.71
CA VAL A 193 2.10 6.76 -3.46
C VAL A 193 3.50 6.49 -2.90
N LEU A 194 3.67 5.57 -1.94
CA LEU A 194 4.99 5.18 -1.41
C LEU A 194 5.89 4.54 -2.47
N CYS A 195 5.29 3.90 -3.48
CA CYS A 195 5.95 3.34 -4.66
C CYS A 195 6.14 4.34 -5.80
N LYS A 196 5.96 5.65 -5.55
CA LYS A 196 6.05 6.72 -6.57
C LYS A 196 5.15 6.46 -7.78
N GLU A 197 3.98 5.86 -7.55
CA GLU A 197 3.00 5.56 -8.59
C GLU A 197 3.54 4.66 -9.72
N ASN A 198 4.51 3.80 -9.39
CA ASN A 198 5.10 2.86 -10.31
C ASN A 198 4.56 1.44 -10.07
N VAL A 199 3.99 0.84 -11.12
CA VAL A 199 3.39 -0.51 -11.08
C VAL A 199 4.43 -1.56 -10.70
N GLY A 200 5.59 -1.60 -11.37
CA GLY A 200 6.65 -2.58 -11.10
C GLY A 200 7.18 -2.52 -9.66
N ARG A 201 7.37 -1.31 -9.12
CA ARG A 201 7.75 -1.13 -7.71
C ARG A 201 6.68 -1.65 -6.77
N MET A 202 5.40 -1.39 -7.03
CA MET A 202 4.31 -1.89 -6.20
C MET A 202 4.27 -3.43 -6.23
N VAL A 203 4.31 -4.02 -7.44
CA VAL A 203 4.34 -5.49 -7.64
C VAL A 203 5.49 -6.15 -6.88
N LYS A 204 6.69 -5.55 -6.88
CA LYS A 204 7.83 -6.04 -6.10
C LYS A 204 7.53 -6.23 -4.61
N TYR A 205 6.76 -5.33 -3.99
CA TYR A 205 6.50 -5.39 -2.54
C TYR A 205 5.20 -6.09 -2.17
N THR A 206 4.18 -6.05 -3.03
CA THR A 206 2.84 -6.56 -2.71
C THR A 206 2.50 -7.85 -3.46
N GLY A 207 3.19 -8.16 -4.55
CA GLY A 207 2.71 -9.11 -5.56
C GLY A 207 1.59 -8.51 -6.41
N TYR A 208 1.50 -8.92 -7.68
CA TYR A 208 0.47 -8.44 -8.60
C TYR A 208 -0.93 -8.90 -8.17
N GLY A 209 -1.08 -10.11 -7.64
CA GLY A 209 -2.38 -10.63 -7.18
C GLY A 209 -3.04 -9.73 -6.13
N ASN A 210 -2.29 -9.31 -5.11
CA ASN A 210 -2.79 -8.42 -4.07
C ASN A 210 -3.09 -7.00 -4.60
N ALA A 211 -2.31 -6.51 -5.58
CA ALA A 211 -2.47 -5.17 -6.15
C ALA A 211 -3.44 -5.10 -7.35
N ALA A 212 -3.88 -6.23 -7.89
CA ALA A 212 -4.67 -6.31 -9.12
C ALA A 212 -5.96 -5.48 -9.05
N GLY A 213 -6.62 -5.46 -7.87
CA GLY A 213 -7.82 -4.65 -7.65
C GLY A 213 -7.60 -3.14 -7.85
N LEU A 214 -6.44 -2.62 -7.43
CA LEU A 214 -6.06 -1.22 -7.66
C LEU A 214 -5.78 -0.97 -9.14
N PHE A 215 -5.00 -1.85 -9.77
CA PHE A 215 -4.63 -1.72 -11.17
C PHE A 215 -5.86 -1.79 -12.08
N ALA A 216 -6.84 -2.63 -11.76
CA ALA A 216 -8.13 -2.68 -12.43
C ALA A 216 -8.83 -1.32 -12.43
N ARG A 217 -8.97 -0.71 -11.25
CA ARG A 217 -9.71 0.55 -11.08
C ARG A 217 -9.00 1.73 -11.74
N ARG A 218 -7.67 1.76 -11.66
CA ARG A 218 -6.84 2.81 -12.26
C ARG A 218 -6.53 2.62 -13.75
N GLY A 219 -6.93 1.50 -14.35
CA GLY A 219 -6.61 1.22 -15.76
C GLY A 219 -5.12 0.96 -15.97
N LEU A 220 -4.48 0.24 -15.05
CA LEU A 220 -3.04 -0.05 -15.05
C LEU A 220 -2.73 -1.53 -15.30
N MET A 221 -3.72 -2.37 -15.64
CA MET A 221 -3.50 -3.80 -15.87
C MET A 221 -2.58 -4.07 -17.08
N GLY A 222 -2.57 -3.17 -18.07
CA GLY A 222 -1.72 -3.27 -19.26
C GLY A 222 -0.30 -2.74 -19.08
N GLY A 223 0.04 -2.26 -17.88
CA GLY A 223 1.37 -1.77 -17.58
C GLY A 223 2.41 -2.89 -17.66
N SER A 224 3.60 -2.59 -18.18
CA SER A 224 4.70 -3.55 -18.16
C SER A 224 4.97 -3.99 -16.71
N ILE A 225 4.79 -5.29 -16.45
CA ILE A 225 5.13 -5.92 -15.17
C ILE A 225 6.66 -5.97 -14.99
N ALA A 226 7.43 -5.64 -16.03
CA ALA A 226 8.87 -5.56 -15.97
C ALA A 226 9.31 -4.61 -14.85
N TYR A 227 10.15 -5.13 -13.96
CA TYR A 227 10.77 -4.37 -12.90
C TYR A 227 11.62 -3.25 -13.51
N SER A 228 11.08 -2.03 -13.54
CA SER A 228 11.78 -0.82 -13.96
C SER A 228 13.14 -0.71 -13.28
N ASP A 229 14.22 -0.57 -14.05
CA ASP A 229 15.61 -0.44 -13.56
C ASP A 229 15.83 0.77 -12.64
N ASP A 230 14.93 1.75 -12.61
CA ASP A 230 14.90 2.84 -11.61
C ASP A 230 14.72 2.39 -10.13
N SER A 231 14.85 1.08 -9.81
CA SER A 231 14.73 0.50 -8.47
C SER A 231 16.05 0.13 -7.78
N GLU A 232 17.21 0.41 -8.40
CA GLU A 232 18.55 0.02 -7.91
C GLU A 232 18.78 0.36 -6.42
N ASP A 233 18.23 1.48 -5.93
CA ASP A 233 18.39 1.96 -4.54
C ASP A 233 17.68 1.09 -3.47
N SER A 234 16.90 0.08 -3.88
CA SER A 234 16.13 -0.81 -2.98
C SER A 234 16.40 -2.29 -3.18
N ASP A 235 17.29 -2.63 -4.11
CA ASP A 235 17.62 -4.00 -4.45
C ASP A 235 18.67 -4.50 -3.46
N THR A 236 18.32 -5.49 -2.63
CA THR A 236 19.28 -6.19 -1.79
C THR A 236 20.03 -7.22 -2.64
N GLU A 237 21.26 -7.56 -2.25
CA GLU A 237 22.03 -8.61 -2.92
C GLU A 237 21.27 -9.94 -3.01
N GLU A 238 20.46 -10.24 -1.98
CA GLU A 238 19.59 -11.42 -1.96
C GLU A 238 18.45 -11.32 -2.99
N TYR A 239 17.81 -10.16 -3.09
CA TYR A 239 16.73 -9.94 -4.06
C TYR A 239 17.25 -10.02 -5.50
N ILE A 240 18.42 -9.43 -5.80
CA ILE A 240 19.01 -9.45 -7.15
C ILE A 240 19.30 -10.89 -7.60
N LYS A 241 19.90 -11.70 -6.71
CA LYS A 241 20.20 -13.12 -6.99
C LYS A 241 18.96 -13.92 -7.34
N HIS A 242 17.84 -13.65 -6.67
CA HIS A 242 16.60 -14.42 -6.83
C HIS A 242 15.57 -13.75 -7.74
N LYS A 243 15.83 -12.56 -8.29
CA LYS A 243 14.87 -11.77 -9.10
C LYS A 243 14.25 -12.59 -10.23
N HIS A 244 15.04 -13.46 -10.88
CA HIS A 244 14.60 -14.33 -11.96
C HIS A 244 13.68 -15.48 -11.51
N MET A 245 13.69 -15.84 -10.22
CA MET A 245 12.89 -16.95 -9.65
C MET A 245 11.60 -16.49 -8.98
N ILE A 246 11.37 -15.17 -8.88
CA ILE A 246 10.19 -14.62 -8.21
C ILE A 246 9.04 -14.58 -9.20
N ASN A 247 7.93 -15.23 -8.85
CA ASN A 247 6.70 -15.08 -9.62
C ASN A 247 6.09 -13.70 -9.33
N PRO A 248 5.95 -12.79 -10.31
CA PRO A 248 5.40 -11.45 -10.07
C PRO A 248 3.93 -11.48 -9.63
N ILE A 249 3.19 -12.55 -9.94
CA ILE A 249 1.79 -12.72 -9.53
C ILE A 249 1.71 -12.90 -8.02
N VAL A 250 2.51 -13.84 -7.49
CA VAL A 250 2.51 -14.21 -6.07
C VAL A 250 3.41 -13.29 -5.24
N GLY A 251 4.43 -12.68 -5.85
CA GLY A 251 5.41 -11.83 -5.18
C GLY A 251 6.43 -12.60 -4.33
N CYS A 252 6.50 -13.92 -4.44
CA CYS A 252 7.49 -14.76 -3.78
C CYS A 252 8.08 -15.79 -4.74
N ARG A 253 9.21 -16.38 -4.35
CA ARG A 253 9.76 -17.57 -5.02
C ARG A 253 8.82 -18.74 -4.75
N MET A 254 8.31 -19.38 -5.80
CA MET A 254 7.60 -20.65 -5.65
C MET A 254 8.63 -21.77 -5.57
N GLU A 255 8.43 -22.70 -4.64
CA GLU A 255 9.12 -23.99 -4.71
C GLU A 255 8.72 -24.68 -6.02
N SER A 256 9.65 -25.43 -6.62
CA SER A 256 9.36 -26.22 -7.82
C SER A 256 8.26 -27.22 -7.46
N HIS A 257 7.02 -26.90 -7.81
CA HIS A 257 5.93 -27.85 -7.67
C HIS A 257 6.20 -28.97 -8.68
N PRO A 258 6.14 -30.26 -8.30
CA PRO A 258 6.22 -31.34 -9.27
C PRO A 258 5.11 -31.14 -10.30
N ASP A 259 5.43 -31.39 -11.56
CA ASP A 259 4.49 -31.18 -12.65
C ASP A 259 3.28 -32.08 -12.40
N PRO A 260 2.06 -31.52 -12.29
CA PRO A 260 0.86 -32.32 -11.98
C PRO A 260 0.55 -33.37 -13.06
N MET A 261 1.21 -33.26 -14.22
CA MET A 261 1.07 -34.11 -15.40
C MET A 261 2.18 -35.17 -15.50
N GLU A 262 3.17 -35.19 -14.60
CA GLU A 262 4.35 -36.07 -14.68
C GLU A 262 4.01 -37.56 -14.56
N ASN A 263 2.92 -37.88 -13.84
CA ASN A 263 2.43 -39.26 -13.65
C ASN A 263 1.24 -39.62 -14.56
N MET A 264 0.88 -38.78 -15.54
CA MET A 264 -0.25 -39.02 -16.43
C MET A 264 0.21 -39.52 -17.80
N THR A 265 -0.46 -40.54 -18.31
CA THR A 265 -0.33 -40.97 -19.72
C THR A 265 -0.89 -39.92 -20.66
N ASP A 266 -0.44 -39.89 -21.91
CA ASP A 266 -0.88 -38.86 -22.87
C ASP A 266 -2.39 -38.92 -23.14
N GLU A 267 -2.98 -40.12 -23.14
CA GLU A 267 -4.44 -40.32 -23.21
C GLU A 267 -5.18 -39.68 -22.01
N GLN A 268 -4.61 -39.79 -20.81
CA GLN A 268 -5.17 -39.13 -19.61
C GLN A 268 -5.03 -37.62 -19.69
N LYS A 269 -3.92 -37.11 -20.23
CA LYS A 269 -3.72 -35.66 -20.44
C LYS A 269 -4.77 -35.11 -21.41
N GLU A 270 -5.04 -35.81 -22.51
CA GLU A 270 -6.07 -35.43 -23.47
C GLU A 270 -7.47 -35.46 -22.84
N HIS A 271 -7.79 -36.50 -22.06
CA HIS A 271 -9.08 -36.58 -21.37
C HIS A 271 -9.29 -35.43 -20.38
N VAL A 272 -8.26 -35.10 -19.58
CA VAL A 272 -8.31 -33.96 -18.65
C VAL A 272 -8.45 -32.64 -19.39
N ALA A 273 -7.70 -32.45 -20.49
CA ALA A 273 -7.82 -31.25 -21.32
C ALA A 273 -9.23 -31.08 -21.90
N MET A 274 -9.82 -32.16 -22.43
CA MET A 274 -11.19 -32.14 -22.96
C MET A 274 -12.23 -31.89 -21.87
N THR A 275 -12.01 -32.44 -20.68
CA THR A 275 -12.87 -32.18 -19.51
C THR A 275 -12.81 -30.71 -19.12
N LEU A 276 -11.61 -30.13 -19.03
CA LEU A 276 -11.41 -28.71 -18.70
C LEU A 276 -12.06 -27.78 -19.73
N VAL A 277 -11.89 -28.07 -21.03
CA VAL A 277 -12.54 -27.30 -22.10
C VAL A 277 -14.06 -27.34 -21.98
N ASN A 278 -14.62 -28.51 -21.71
CA ASN A 278 -16.07 -28.67 -21.52
C ASN A 278 -16.57 -27.92 -20.28
N GLU A 279 -15.81 -27.87 -19.19
CA GLU A 279 -16.15 -27.10 -17.99
C GLU A 279 -16.08 -25.59 -18.24
N ILE A 280 -15.04 -25.11 -18.93
CA ILE A 280 -14.91 -23.70 -19.34
C ILE A 280 -16.09 -23.29 -20.26
N ASP A 281 -16.43 -24.11 -21.25
CA ASP A 281 -17.57 -23.85 -22.15
C ASP A 281 -18.90 -23.81 -21.39
N LYS A 282 -19.12 -24.70 -20.42
CA LYS A 282 -20.30 -24.67 -19.54
C LYS A 282 -20.37 -23.38 -18.73
N LEU A 283 -19.26 -22.94 -18.13
CA LEU A 283 -19.20 -21.69 -17.35
C LEU A 283 -19.42 -20.45 -18.23
N GLN A 284 -18.88 -20.46 -19.45
CA GLN A 284 -19.04 -19.38 -20.41
C GLN A 284 -20.49 -19.28 -20.91
N ARG A 285 -21.12 -20.41 -21.29
CA ARG A 285 -22.54 -20.43 -21.69
C ARG A 285 -23.49 -20.09 -20.54
N GLY A 286 -23.10 -20.44 -19.31
CA GLY A 286 -23.80 -20.06 -18.10
C GLY A 286 -23.68 -18.56 -17.75
N GLY A 287 -22.88 -17.79 -18.49
CA GLY A 287 -22.66 -16.36 -18.24
C GLY A 287 -21.87 -16.06 -16.96
N ILE A 288 -21.23 -17.07 -16.37
CA ILE A 288 -20.47 -16.92 -15.12
C ILE A 288 -19.09 -16.32 -15.42
N ILE A 289 -18.47 -16.74 -16.53
CA ILE A 289 -17.17 -16.23 -16.98
C ILE A 289 -17.29 -15.59 -18.36
N HIS A 290 -16.59 -14.49 -18.56
CA HIS A 290 -16.46 -13.82 -19.85
C HIS A 290 -14.98 -13.62 -20.14
N PRO A 291 -14.47 -14.04 -21.31
CA PRO A 291 -13.12 -13.70 -21.72
C PRO A 291 -12.96 -12.18 -21.80
N CYS A 292 -11.87 -11.65 -21.24
CA CYS A 292 -11.60 -10.21 -21.23
C CYS A 292 -10.25 -9.91 -21.90
N ARG A 293 -10.16 -8.77 -22.56
CA ARG A 293 -8.91 -8.15 -23.01
C ARG A 293 -8.62 -6.92 -22.16
N ILE A 294 -7.39 -6.41 -22.25
CA ILE A 294 -7.05 -5.12 -21.66
C ILE A 294 -7.34 -4.05 -22.71
N GLY A 295 -8.29 -3.17 -22.44
CA GLY A 295 -8.65 -2.04 -23.30
C GLY A 295 -7.50 -1.04 -23.43
N LYS A 296 -7.64 -0.09 -24.36
CA LYS A 296 -6.67 1.01 -24.53
C LYS A 296 -6.58 1.91 -23.28
N ASP A 297 -7.61 1.89 -22.46
CA ASP A 297 -7.71 2.56 -21.17
C ASP A 297 -7.07 1.75 -20.01
N GLY A 298 -6.50 0.57 -20.32
CA GLY A 298 -5.84 -0.32 -19.37
C GLY A 298 -6.78 -1.04 -18.40
N ARG A 299 -8.10 -1.04 -18.68
CA ARG A 299 -9.14 -1.75 -17.92
C ARG A 299 -9.55 -3.04 -18.63
N PRO A 300 -10.11 -4.03 -17.91
CA PRO A 300 -10.62 -5.26 -18.54
C PRO A 300 -11.91 -4.96 -19.32
N GLU A 301 -11.91 -5.26 -20.62
CA GLU A 301 -13.06 -5.20 -21.52
C GLU A 301 -13.49 -6.61 -21.93
N PRO A 302 -14.79 -6.96 -21.89
CA PRO A 302 -15.26 -8.25 -22.36
C PRO A 302 -15.06 -8.40 -23.87
N ILE A 303 -14.72 -9.61 -24.28
CA ILE A 303 -14.50 -9.98 -25.67
C ILE A 303 -15.72 -10.74 -26.18
N GLU A 304 -16.27 -10.30 -27.32
CA GLU A 304 -17.41 -10.97 -27.96
C GLU A 304 -16.98 -12.18 -28.81
N HIS A 305 -15.76 -12.16 -29.37
CA HIS A 305 -15.26 -13.20 -30.27
C HIS A 305 -13.82 -13.62 -29.97
N VAL A 306 -13.59 -14.94 -29.88
CA VAL A 306 -12.30 -15.59 -29.56
C VAL A 306 -11.15 -15.16 -30.50
N ILE A 307 -11.45 -14.75 -31.74
CA ILE A 307 -10.47 -14.25 -32.71
C ILE A 307 -9.73 -13.00 -32.18
N GLN A 308 -10.40 -12.17 -31.36
CA GLN A 308 -9.80 -10.97 -30.78
C GLN A 308 -8.70 -11.31 -29.74
N LEU A 309 -8.79 -12.47 -29.07
CA LEU A 309 -7.71 -12.95 -28.19
C LEU A 309 -6.45 -13.30 -28.99
N GLN A 310 -6.63 -13.95 -30.16
CA GLN A 310 -5.51 -14.42 -30.96
C GLN A 310 -4.69 -13.29 -31.58
N SER A 311 -5.30 -12.15 -31.87
CA SER A 311 -4.58 -10.98 -32.39
C SER A 311 -3.62 -10.33 -31.38
N GLU A 312 -3.81 -10.56 -30.08
CA GLU A 312 -2.99 -9.95 -29.01
C GLU A 312 -1.96 -10.90 -28.38
N LEU A 313 -2.11 -12.22 -28.55
CA LEU A 313 -1.13 -13.24 -28.13
C LEU A 313 0.32 -12.94 -28.60
N PRO A 314 0.59 -12.49 -29.85
CA PRO A 314 1.96 -12.18 -30.26
C PRO A 314 2.54 -10.91 -29.60
N ARG A 315 1.71 -10.05 -28.99
CA ARG A 315 2.16 -8.85 -28.26
C ARG A 315 2.45 -9.14 -26.79
N GLN A 316 1.65 -10.00 -26.16
CA GLN A 316 1.87 -10.43 -24.77
C GLN A 316 3.08 -11.39 -24.67
N ASN A 317 3.22 -12.36 -25.58
CA ASN A 317 4.37 -13.28 -25.56
C ASN A 317 5.72 -12.57 -25.83
N LYS A 318 5.74 -11.51 -26.64
CA LYS A 318 6.95 -10.68 -26.83
C LYS A 318 7.36 -9.90 -25.58
N GLN A 319 6.44 -9.63 -24.64
CA GLN A 319 6.78 -9.03 -23.35
C GLN A 319 7.37 -10.03 -22.36
N PHE A 320 7.10 -11.34 -22.53
CA PHE A 320 7.66 -12.41 -21.71
C PHE A 320 8.95 -13.03 -22.29
N GLN A 321 9.22 -12.87 -23.60
CA GLN A 321 10.37 -13.47 -24.30
C GLN A 321 11.64 -12.60 -24.39
N ILE A 322 11.74 -11.45 -23.73
CA ILE A 322 12.95 -10.59 -23.84
C ILE A 322 14.18 -11.19 -23.10
N HIS A 323 14.12 -12.41 -22.56
CA HIS A 323 15.24 -12.99 -21.80
C HIS A 323 15.76 -14.36 -22.23
N ASP A 324 15.42 -14.88 -23.42
CA ASP A 324 16.05 -16.12 -23.91
C ASP A 324 16.93 -15.98 -25.15
N ASP A 325 17.16 -14.76 -25.67
CA ASP A 325 18.13 -14.54 -26.75
C ASP A 325 19.31 -13.68 -26.26
N GLY A 326 20.37 -14.37 -25.84
CA GLY A 326 21.67 -13.77 -25.53
C GLY A 326 22.70 -14.83 -25.17
N GLU A 327 23.48 -15.26 -26.18
CA GLU A 327 24.78 -15.92 -26.02
C GLU A 327 25.71 -15.22 -25.03
#